data_AF-A0A920L8T4-F1
#
_entry.id   AF-A0A920L8T4-F1
#
_cell.length_a   1.000
_cell.length_b   1.000
_cell.length_c   1.000
_cell.angle_alpha   90.00
_cell.angle_beta   90.00
_cell.angle_gamma   90.00
#
_symmetry.space_group_name_H-M   'P 1'
#
loop_
_entity.id
_entity.type
_entity.pdbx_description
1 polymer ?
#
loop_
_entity_poly.entity_id
_entity_poly.type
_entity_poly.pdbx_seq_one_letter_code
_entity_poly.pdbx_strand_id
1 'polypeptide(L)' 'MDEIKVTLVIPTLNEIQGLKLVMPRIDKSIFEEIIVIDAQSTDGTVEYIKNLTI' A
#
# COMPACT_ATOMS: atom_id res chain seq x y z
N MET A 1 -9.85 -19.21 -20.34
CA MET A 1 -9.37 -19.24 -18.94
C MET A 1 -9.52 -17.83 -18.44
N ASP A 2 -10.23 -17.64 -17.33
CA ASP A 2 -10.31 -16.31 -16.73
C ASP A 2 -8.92 -15.88 -16.28
N GLU A 3 -8.62 -14.59 -16.46
CA GLU A 3 -7.37 -13.99 -16.04
C GLU A 3 -7.24 -14.04 -14.52
N ILE A 4 -6.04 -14.38 -14.02
CA ILE A 4 -5.78 -14.44 -12.58
C ILE A 4 -5.79 -13.02 -12.03
N LYS A 5 -6.68 -12.75 -11.07
CA LYS A 5 -6.74 -11.47 -10.36
C LYS A 5 -5.98 -11.55 -9.04
N VAL A 6 -5.16 -10.54 -8.79
CA VAL A 6 -4.33 -10.44 -7.58
C VAL A 6 -4.60 -9.09 -6.90
N THR A 7 -4.89 -9.13 -5.60
CA THR A 7 -5.06 -7.94 -4.75
C THR A 7 -3.89 -7.86 -3.77
N LEU A 8 -3.28 -6.68 -3.65
CA LEU A 8 -2.28 -6.39 -2.63
C LEU A 8 -2.96 -5.79 -1.39
N VAL A 9 -2.83 -6.45 -0.24
CA VAL A 9 -3.31 -5.93 1.05
C VAL A 9 -2.13 -5.54 1.92
N ILE A 10 -2.14 -4.29 2.41
CA ILE A 10 -1.06 -3.71 3.21
C ILE A 10 -1.62 -3.27 4.58
N PRO A 11 -1.51 -4.11 5.62
CA PRO A 11 -1.82 -3.68 6.98
C PRO A 11 -0.70 -2.79 7.52
N THR A 12 -1.05 -1.66 8.12
CA THR A 12 -0.08 -0.67 8.62
C THR A 12 -0.41 -0.16 10.02
N LEU A 13 0.64 0.04 10.83
CA LEU A 13 0.59 0.77 12.10
C LEU A 13 1.94 1.46 12.32
N ASN A 14 1.98 2.79 12.17
CA ASN A 14 3.20 3.58 12.26
C ASN A 14 4.34 3.08 11.35
N GLU A 15 4.04 2.88 10.06
CA GLU A 15 4.92 2.25 9.07
C GLU A 15 5.45 3.23 8.01
N ILE A 16 5.57 4.52 8.34
CA ILE A 16 5.96 5.54 7.37
C ILE A 16 7.31 5.24 6.69
N GLN A 17 8.27 4.67 7.42
CA GLN A 17 9.59 4.33 6.89
C GLN A 17 9.52 3.12 5.96
N GLY A 18 8.80 2.07 6.37
CA GLY A 18 8.57 0.87 5.57
C GLY A 18 7.88 1.20 4.26
N LEU A 19 6.82 2.01 4.29
CA LEU A 19 6.09 2.41 3.08
C LEU A 19 6.95 3.28 2.14
N LYS A 20 7.75 4.20 2.67
CA LYS A 20 8.70 4.99 1.86
C LYS A 20 9.76 4.13 1.17
N LEU A 21 10.16 3.05 1.83
CA LEU A 21 11.11 2.10 1.27
C LEU A 21 10.43 1.20 0.24
N VAL A 22 9.32 0.55 0.57
CA VAL A 22 8.79 -0.55 -0.23
C VAL A 22 7.92 -0.05 -1.37
N MET A 23 7.03 0.93 -1.17
CA MET A 23 6.03 1.33 -2.18
C MET A 23 6.61 1.75 -3.54
N PRO A 24 7.76 2.47 -3.63
CA PRO A 24 8.37 2.81 -4.92
C PRO A 24 8.95 1.60 -5.68
N ARG A 25 9.14 0.45 -5.01
CA ARG A 25 9.73 -0.76 -5.58
C ARG A 25 8.70 -1.80 -6.00
N ILE A 26 7.44 -1.61 -5.61
CA ILE A 26 6.34 -2.50 -6.00
C ILE A 26 5.93 -2.17 -7.44
N ASP A 27 5.92 -3.17 -8.31
CA ASP A 27 5.27 -3.08 -9.61
C ASP A 27 3.75 -3.17 -9.40
N LYS A 28 3.08 -2.03 -9.51
CA LYS A 28 1.64 -1.90 -9.27
C LYS A 28 0.81 -2.55 -10.38
N SER A 29 1.38 -2.78 -11.56
CA SER A 29 0.65 -3.38 -12.69
C SER A 29 0.32 -4.85 -12.49
N ILE A 30 0.96 -5.51 -11.51
CA ILE A 30 0.68 -6.88 -11.11
C ILE A 30 -0.68 -6.98 -10.39
N PHE A 31 -1.15 -5.90 -9.77
CA PHE A 31 -2.31 -5.91 -8.89
C PHE A 31 -3.50 -5.20 -9.55
N GLU A 32 -4.64 -5.86 -9.52
CA GLU A 32 -5.92 -5.27 -9.94
C GLU A 32 -6.41 -4.26 -8.89
N GLU A 33 -6.04 -4.49 -7.64
CA GLU A 33 -6.47 -3.69 -6.50
C GLU A 33 -5.38 -3.63 -5.43
N ILE A 34 -5.24 -2.46 -4.80
CA ILE A 34 -4.35 -2.24 -3.66
C ILE A 34 -5.20 -1.70 -2.50
N ILE A 35 -5.23 -2.43 -1.39
CA ILE A 35 -5.97 -2.05 -0.17
C ILE A 35 -4.95 -1.79 0.94
N VAL A 36 -5.01 -0.60 1.52
CA VAL A 36 -4.21 -0.25 2.71
C VAL A 36 -5.13 -0.18 3.92
N ILE A 37 -4.81 -0.93 4.97
CA ILE A 37 -5.60 -1.01 6.20
C ILE A 37 -4.76 -0.40 7.32
N ASP A 38 -5.12 0.80 7.74
CA ASP A 38 -4.42 1.51 8.81
C ASP A 38 -5.06 1.24 10.19
N ALA A 39 -4.24 0.89 11.17
CA ALA A 39 -4.66 0.60 12.54
C ALA A 39 -4.55 1.82 13.48
N GLN A 40 -4.89 3.02 12.99
CA GLN A 40 -4.80 4.31 13.70
C GLN A 40 -3.36 4.79 13.92
N SER A 41 -2.58 4.88 12.83
CA SER A 41 -1.23 5.45 12.86
C SER A 41 -1.23 6.93 13.26
N THR A 42 -0.17 7.35 13.95
CA THR A 42 0.02 8.73 14.46
C THR A 42 1.31 9.39 13.99
N ASP A 43 2.07 8.70 13.12
CA ASP A 43 3.42 9.07 12.69
C ASP A 43 3.50 9.71 11.29
N GLY A 44 2.35 9.99 10.67
CA GLY A 44 2.27 10.48 9.29
C GLY A 44 2.07 9.39 8.23
N THR A 45 1.88 8.12 8.63
CA THR A 45 1.63 6.99 7.73
C THR A 45 0.42 7.24 6.82
N VAL A 46 -0.70 7.69 7.36
CA VAL A 46 -1.95 7.92 6.60
C VAL A 46 -1.79 9.05 5.58
N GLU A 47 -1.14 10.15 5.96
CA GLU A 47 -0.84 11.28 5.07
C GLU A 47 0.09 10.84 3.94
N TYR A 48 1.09 10.01 4.24
CA TYR A 48 1.96 9.46 3.22
C TYR A 48 1.17 8.59 2.22
N ILE A 49 0.33 7.67 2.71
CA ILE A 49 -0.51 6.79 1.87
C ILE A 49 -1.43 7.60 0.95
N LYS A 50 -2.11 8.63 1.47
CA LYS A 50 -3.03 9.48 0.69
C LYS A 50 -2.35 10.23 -0.45
N ASN A 51 -1.05 10.49 -0.34
CA ASN A 51 -0.25 11.15 -1.36
C ASN A 51 0.38 10.17 -2.37
N LEU A 52 0.28 8.85 -2.14
CA LEU A 52 0.72 7.88 -3.12
C LEU A 52 -0.26 7.86 -4.28
N THR A 53 0.26 8.01 -5.50
CA THR A 53 -0.47 7.59 -6.70
C THR A 53 -0.44 6.07 -6.73
N ILE A 54 -1.47 5.45 -6.19
CA ILE A 54 -1.76 4.01 -6.24
C ILE A 54 -2.99 3.77 -7.11
#